data_AF-A0A1Q7ZXC8-F1
#
_entry.id   AF-A0A1Q7ZXC8-F1
#
_cell.length_a   1.000
_cell.length_b   1.000
_cell.length_c   1.000
_cell.angle_alpha   90.00
_cell.angle_beta   90.00
_cell.angle_gamma   90.00
#
_symmetry.space_group_name_H-M   'P 1'
#
loop_
_entity.id
_entity.type
_entity.pdbx_description
1 polymer ?
#
loop_
_entity_poly.entity_id
_entity_poly.type
_entity_poly.pdbx_seq_one_letter_code
_entity_poly.pdbx_strand_id
1 'polypeptide(L)'
;MRAILAALVLLAVPTADWELLGTRRVSFTLDHDAIIVGVREGGFTAVKIDVAGGNLEMYKVQVTFGNGQTFSPETRLNFQQGSWSRTIDLPGPVRILRRVDFWYRSRVRRGAATVRLFGLR
;
A
#
# COMPACT_ATOMS: atom_id res chain seq x y z
N MET A 1 -30.90 8.25 48.20
CA MET A 1 -30.24 8.61 46.92
C MET A 1 -29.41 7.42 46.45
N ARG A 2 -29.71 6.83 45.29
CA ARG A 2 -28.90 5.76 44.69
C ARG A 2 -28.15 6.37 43.51
N ALA A 3 -26.83 6.54 43.64
CA ALA A 3 -25.99 6.92 42.53
C ALA A 3 -25.78 5.68 41.66
N ILE A 4 -26.27 5.72 40.42
CA ILE A 4 -25.97 4.70 39.40
C ILE A 4 -24.65 5.13 38.76
N LEU A 5 -23.57 4.40 39.06
CA LEU A 5 -22.32 4.49 38.32
C LEU A 5 -22.54 3.87 36.94
N ALA A 6 -22.66 4.71 35.92
CA ALA A 6 -22.61 4.27 34.54
C ALA A 6 -21.14 4.00 34.17
N ALA A 7 -20.78 2.73 34.02
CA ALA A 7 -19.50 2.34 33.45
C ALA A 7 -19.55 2.55 31.93
N LEU A 8 -18.82 3.56 31.43
CA LEU A 8 -18.63 3.76 30.00
C LEU A 8 -17.60 2.73 29.50
N VAL A 9 -18.07 1.67 28.86
CA VAL A 9 -17.20 0.72 28.15
C VAL A 9 -16.83 1.34 26.80
N LEU A 10 -15.58 1.81 26.67
CA LEU A 10 -15.03 2.16 25.36
C LEU A 10 -14.74 0.85 24.60
N LEU A 11 -15.59 0.50 23.64
CA LEU A 11 -15.24 -0.53 22.66
C LEU A 11 -14.16 0.05 21.74
N ALA A 12 -12.92 -0.41 21.90
CA ALA A 12 -11.89 -0.16 20.90
C ALA A 12 -12.28 -0.88 19.61
N VAL A 13 -12.72 -0.13 18.61
CA VAL A 13 -12.93 -0.66 17.26
C VAL A 13 -11.53 -1.00 16.73
N PRO A 14 -11.25 -2.26 16.32
CA PRO A 14 -9.95 -2.59 15.75
C PRO A 14 -9.76 -1.76 14.48
N THR A 15 -8.86 -0.79 14.54
CA THR A 15 -8.39 -0.09 13.35
C THR A 15 -7.56 -1.07 12.55
N ALA A 16 -7.89 -1.25 11.27
CA ALA A 16 -7.10 -2.04 10.34
C ALA A 16 -5.61 -1.68 10.47
N ASP A 17 -4.78 -2.66 10.86
CA ASP A 17 -3.36 -2.44 11.17
C ASP A 17 -2.55 -2.41 9.88
N TRP A 18 -2.38 -1.20 9.35
CA TRP A 18 -1.61 -0.94 8.14
C TRP A 18 -0.15 -0.69 8.48
N GLU A 19 0.73 -1.59 8.06
CA GLU A 19 2.17 -1.51 8.26
C GLU A 19 2.86 -0.91 7.03
N LEU A 20 3.79 0.02 7.23
CA LEU A 20 4.63 0.55 6.16
C LEU A 20 5.69 -0.49 5.77
N LEU A 21 5.57 -1.05 4.58
CA LEU A 21 6.49 -2.08 4.06
C LEU A 21 7.71 -1.48 3.35
N GLY A 22 7.58 -0.25 2.85
CA GLY A 22 8.68 0.44 2.20
C GLY A 22 8.27 1.72 1.49
N THR A 23 9.28 2.47 1.08
CA THR A 23 9.15 3.76 0.41
C THR A 23 10.10 3.85 -0.77
N ARG A 24 9.64 4.43 -1.88
CA ARG A 24 10.43 4.66 -3.08
C ARG A 24 10.21 6.08 -3.59
N ARG A 25 11.29 6.83 -3.71
CA ARG A 25 11.28 8.10 -4.46
C ARG A 25 11.40 7.78 -5.94
N VAL A 26 10.41 8.22 -6.72
CA VAL A 26 10.35 8.00 -8.16
C VAL A 26 10.73 9.28 -8.90
N SER A 27 11.59 9.14 -9.91
CA SER A 27 11.86 10.19 -10.89
C SER A 27 11.19 9.82 -12.20
N PHE A 28 10.67 10.81 -12.92
CA PHE A 28 9.92 10.56 -14.16
C PHE A 28 10.80 10.25 -15.38
N THR A 29 12.05 9.82 -15.13
CA THR A 29 12.99 9.34 -16.14
C THR A 29 12.78 7.86 -16.42
N LEU A 30 12.38 7.10 -15.40
CA LEU A 30 11.98 5.70 -15.50
C LEU A 30 10.46 5.61 -15.41
N ASP A 31 9.90 4.56 -16.00
CA ASP A 31 8.47 4.23 -15.97
C ASP A 31 8.17 3.02 -15.07
N HIS A 32 9.18 2.51 -14.36
CA HIS A 32 9.12 1.32 -13.54
C HIS A 32 10.02 1.44 -12.32
N ASP A 33 9.49 1.02 -11.17
CA ASP A 33 10.24 0.87 -9.93
C ASP A 33 9.69 -0.30 -9.12
N ALA A 34 10.38 -0.63 -8.03
CA ALA A 34 9.91 -1.61 -7.07
C ALA A 34 10.27 -1.28 -5.63
N ILE A 35 9.46 -1.81 -4.72
CA ILE A 35 9.73 -1.84 -3.29
C ILE A 35 9.99 -3.31 -2.91
N ILE A 36 11.16 -3.57 -2.33
CA ILE A 36 11.47 -4.86 -1.73
C ILE A 36 10.84 -4.90 -0.34
N VAL A 37 10.11 -5.98 -0.06
CA VAL A 37 9.55 -6.26 1.26
C VAL A 37 10.46 -7.31 1.88
N GLY A 38 11.02 -7.02 3.05
CA GLY A 38 11.86 -7.98 3.75
C GLY A 38 11.05 -9.18 4.24
N VAL A 39 11.79 -10.21 4.65
CA VAL A 39 11.21 -11.47 5.12
C VAL A 39 10.68 -11.35 6.55
N ARG A 40 11.12 -10.34 7.32
CA ARG A 40 10.78 -10.18 8.75
C ARG A 40 9.44 -9.50 8.97
N GLU A 41 8.94 -8.84 7.94
CA GLU A 41 7.69 -8.09 7.89
C GLU A 41 6.49 -9.04 8.03
N GLY A 42 6.64 -10.32 7.69
CA GLY A 42 5.63 -11.34 7.91
C GLY A 42 4.55 -11.38 6.83
N GLY A 43 3.35 -11.82 7.21
CA GLY A 43 2.24 -12.07 6.30
C GLY A 43 1.21 -10.96 6.26
N PHE A 44 0.62 -10.75 5.08
CA PHE A 44 -0.36 -9.71 4.80
C PHE A 44 -1.55 -10.26 4.01
N THR A 45 -2.72 -9.66 4.22
CA THR A 45 -3.99 -9.99 3.54
C THR A 45 -4.31 -9.02 2.39
N ALA A 46 -3.86 -7.78 2.50
CA ALA A 46 -4.06 -6.75 1.49
C ALA A 46 -2.86 -5.79 1.41
N VAL A 47 -2.79 -5.02 0.33
CA VAL A 47 -1.85 -3.90 0.18
C VAL A 47 -2.56 -2.61 -0.20
N LYS A 48 -1.90 -1.49 0.09
CA LYS A 48 -2.31 -0.15 -0.30
C LYS A 48 -1.09 0.64 -0.72
N ILE A 49 -1.25 1.46 -1.74
CA ILE A 49 -0.21 2.35 -2.24
C ILE A 49 -0.61 3.77 -1.92
N ASP A 50 0.31 4.55 -1.39
CA ASP A 50 0.15 5.98 -1.17
C ASP A 50 1.19 6.75 -1.99
N VAL A 51 0.79 7.89 -2.54
CA VAL A 51 1.68 8.74 -3.33
C VAL A 51 1.66 10.17 -2.79
N ALA A 52 2.83 10.64 -2.38
CA ALA A 52 3.06 11.99 -1.91
C ALA A 52 3.94 12.80 -2.87
N GLY A 53 3.79 14.13 -2.85
CA GLY A 53 4.68 15.06 -3.55
C GLY A 53 4.49 15.19 -5.07
N GLY A 54 3.49 14.52 -5.66
CA GLY A 54 3.15 14.69 -7.08
C GLY A 54 1.95 13.87 -7.54
N ASN A 55 1.49 14.15 -8.76
CA ASN A 55 0.46 13.37 -9.43
C ASN A 55 1.10 12.22 -10.20
N LEU A 56 0.53 11.03 -10.10
CA LEU A 56 1.10 9.82 -10.69
C LEU A 56 -0.02 8.94 -11.24
N GLU A 57 0.13 8.48 -12.48
CA GLU A 57 -0.75 7.47 -13.04
C GLU A 57 0.00 6.14 -13.07
N MET A 58 -0.47 5.18 -12.29
CA MET A 58 0.08 3.83 -12.20
C MET A 58 -0.82 2.89 -12.99
N TYR A 59 -0.28 2.29 -14.05
CA TYR A 59 -1.06 1.46 -14.98
C TYR A 59 -0.83 -0.04 -14.80
N LYS A 60 0.17 -0.43 -14.00
CA LYS A 60 0.39 -1.82 -13.62
C LYS A 60 1.00 -1.90 -12.22
N VAL A 61 0.52 -2.86 -11.45
CA VAL A 61 1.10 -3.30 -10.18
C VAL A 61 1.28 -4.79 -10.26
N GLN A 62 2.41 -5.30 -9.79
CA GLN A 62 2.69 -6.73 -9.69
C GLN A 62 3.29 -7.03 -8.33
N VAL A 63 2.59 -7.85 -7.55
CA VAL A 63 3.04 -8.36 -6.26
C VAL A 63 3.72 -9.71 -6.50
N THR A 64 4.98 -9.82 -6.07
CA THR A 64 5.72 -11.08 -5.99
C THR A 64 5.72 -11.55 -4.55
N PHE A 65 5.21 -12.75 -4.32
CA PHE A 65 5.14 -13.37 -2.99
C PHE A 65 6.47 -14.03 -2.60
N GLY A 66 6.61 -14.36 -1.32
CA GLY A 66 7.78 -15.06 -0.77
C GLY A 66 8.07 -16.41 -1.46
N ASN A 67 7.03 -17.09 -1.95
CA ASN A 67 7.15 -18.34 -2.70
C ASN A 67 7.40 -18.16 -4.22
N GLY A 68 7.59 -16.92 -4.69
CA GLY A 68 7.84 -16.60 -6.09
C GLY A 68 6.60 -16.51 -6.99
N GLN A 69 5.41 -16.88 -6.52
CA GLN A 69 4.18 -16.64 -7.27
C GLN A 69 3.93 -15.14 -7.42
N THR A 70 3.24 -14.76 -8.50
CA THR A 70 2.92 -13.37 -8.79
C THR A 70 1.42 -13.14 -8.83
N PHE A 71 1.00 -11.96 -8.40
CA PHE A 71 -0.37 -11.46 -8.53
C PHE A 71 -0.34 -10.05 -9.10
N SER A 72 -1.13 -9.78 -10.13
CA SER A 72 -1.28 -8.44 -10.70
C SER A 72 -2.77 -8.09 -10.72
N PRO A 73 -3.22 -7.14 -9.89
CA PRO A 73 -4.60 -6.67 -9.98
C PRO A 73 -4.80 -5.95 -11.31
N GLU A 74 -5.93 -6.20 -11.98
CA GLU A 74 -6.35 -5.41 -13.14
C GLU A 74 -6.79 -4.03 -12.66
N THR A 75 -5.85 -3.10 -12.56
CA THR A 75 -6.11 -1.77 -12.04
C THR A 75 -5.33 -0.70 -12.77
N ARG A 76 -5.98 0.46 -12.91
CA ARG A 76 -5.33 1.73 -13.26
C ARG A 76 -5.60 2.68 -12.11
N LEU A 77 -4.54 3.13 -11.46
CA LEU A 77 -4.62 3.99 -10.29
C LEU A 77 -4.14 5.38 -10.66
N ASN A 78 -5.01 6.37 -10.45
CA ASN A 78 -4.67 7.78 -10.64
C ASN A 78 -4.52 8.42 -9.27
N PHE A 79 -3.31 8.86 -8.96
CA PHE A 79 -3.00 9.52 -7.71
C PHE A 79 -2.90 11.02 -7.92
N GLN A 80 -3.66 11.76 -7.11
CA GLN A 80 -3.40 13.17 -6.85
C GLN A 80 -2.39 13.29 -5.70
N GLN A 81 -1.78 14.46 -5.54
CA GLN A 81 -0.84 14.71 -4.45
C GLN A 81 -1.45 14.36 -3.09
N GLY A 82 -0.81 13.43 -2.36
CA GLY A 82 -1.24 13.02 -1.01
C GLY A 82 -2.43 12.06 -1.00
N SER A 83 -2.76 11.46 -2.15
CA SER A 83 -3.80 10.43 -2.26
C SER A 83 -3.24 9.01 -2.13
N TRP A 84 -4.12 8.09 -1.79
CA TRP A 84 -3.85 6.65 -1.72
C TRP A 84 -4.76 5.86 -2.65
N SER A 85 -4.35 4.63 -2.95
CA SER A 85 -5.12 3.70 -3.76
C SER A 85 -6.29 3.15 -2.97
N ARG A 86 -7.28 2.59 -3.67
CA ARG A 86 -8.15 1.57 -3.07
C ARG A 86 -7.31 0.45 -2.43
N THR A 87 -7.91 -0.27 -1.51
CA THR A 87 -7.37 -1.54 -1.02
C THR A 87 -7.23 -2.52 -2.18
N ILE A 88 -6.10 -3.23 -2.21
CA ILE A 88 -5.81 -4.31 -3.14
C ILE A 88 -5.72 -5.58 -2.30
N ASP A 89 -6.81 -6.35 -2.29
CA ASP A 89 -6.85 -7.63 -1.59
C ASP A 89 -5.93 -8.63 -2.29
N LEU A 90 -5.11 -9.33 -1.50
CA LEU A 90 -4.23 -10.36 -2.03
C LEU A 90 -5.01 -11.68 -2.14
N PRO A 91 -4.75 -12.50 -3.17
CA PRO A 91 -5.40 -13.79 -3.29
C PRO A 91 -4.98 -14.75 -2.17
N GLY A 92 -5.97 -15.44 -1.61
CA GLY A 92 -5.77 -16.41 -0.53
C GLY A 92 -5.91 -15.77 0.86
N PRO A 93 -5.51 -16.50 1.93
CA PRO A 93 -5.63 -16.00 3.30
C PRO A 93 -4.54 -14.96 3.62
N VAL A 94 -3.37 -15.40 4.04
CA VAL A 94 -2.23 -14.56 4.39
C VAL A 94 -1.06 -14.87 3.46
N ARG A 95 -0.40 -13.85 2.93
CA ARG A 95 0.72 -13.98 1.98
C ARG A 95 1.96 -13.29 2.51
N ILE A 96 3.10 -13.96 2.41
CA ILE A 96 4.42 -13.31 2.57
C ILE A 96 4.70 -12.54 1.29
N LEU A 97 5.06 -11.26 1.42
CA LEU A 97 5.44 -10.41 0.29
C LEU A 97 6.95 -10.40 0.15
N ARG A 98 7.43 -10.43 -1.07
CA ARG A 98 8.86 -10.30 -1.40
C ARG A 98 9.16 -8.97 -2.06
N ARG A 99 8.30 -8.58 -3.00
CA ARG A 99 8.53 -7.39 -3.83
C ARG A 99 7.21 -6.92 -4.43
N VAL A 100 7.04 -5.62 -4.53
CA VAL A 100 5.97 -5.01 -5.32
C VAL A 100 6.59 -4.14 -6.40
N ASP A 101 6.33 -4.52 -7.64
CA ASP A 101 6.68 -3.79 -8.85
C ASP A 101 5.53 -2.91 -9.28
N PHE A 102 5.83 -1.71 -9.76
CA PHE A 102 4.81 -0.81 -10.27
C PHE A 102 5.32 -0.02 -11.47
N TRP A 103 4.45 0.13 -12.45
CA TRP A 103 4.71 0.90 -13.66
C TRP A 103 3.82 2.11 -13.72
N TYR A 104 4.41 3.24 -14.09
CA TYR A 104 3.77 4.53 -13.94
C TYR A 104 4.22 5.52 -15.01
N ARG A 105 3.40 6.54 -15.20
CA ARG A 105 3.73 7.72 -15.97
C ARG A 105 3.40 8.97 -15.16
N SER A 106 4.21 10.00 -15.35
CA SER A 106 3.89 11.32 -14.82
C SER A 106 2.99 12.08 -15.78
N ARG A 107 2.09 12.87 -15.21
CA ARG A 107 1.39 13.93 -15.96
C ARG A 107 2.18 15.23 -16.02
N VAL A 108 3.24 15.37 -15.22
CA VAL A 108 4.06 16.59 -15.13
C VAL A 108 5.52 16.25 -15.40
N ARG A 109 6.13 16.88 -16.44
CA ARG A 109 7.52 16.61 -16.87
C ARG A 109 8.59 17.05 -15.86
N ARG A 110 8.22 17.68 -14.74
CA ARG A 110 9.15 18.10 -13.67
C ARG A 110 8.59 17.68 -12.31
N GLY A 111 9.46 17.20 -11.43
CA GLY A 111 9.12 16.80 -10.05
C GLY A 111 9.58 15.39 -9.72
N ALA A 112 9.37 15.00 -8.47
CA ALA A 112 9.55 13.64 -7.97
C ALA A 112 8.37 13.31 -7.06
N ALA A 113 7.87 12.08 -7.13
CA ALA A 113 6.87 11.60 -6.20
C ALA A 113 7.50 10.60 -5.23
N THR A 114 6.87 10.41 -4.08
CA THR A 114 7.27 9.40 -3.11
C THR A 114 6.14 8.40 -3.01
N VAL A 115 6.41 7.17 -3.43
CA VAL A 115 5.49 6.03 -3.36
C VAL A 115 5.75 5.30 -2.06
N ARG A 116 4.71 5.07 -1.27
CA ARG A 116 4.75 4.30 -0.02
C ARG A 116 3.87 3.07 -0.18
N LEU A 117 4.40 1.91 0.20
CA LEU A 117 3.66 0.65 0.19
C LEU A 117 3.27 0.28 1.62
N PHE A 118 2.00 0.01 1.83
CA PHE A 118 1.46 -0.49 3.09
C PHE A 118 0.89 -1.89 2.93
N GLY A 119 1.04 -2.72 3.95
CA GLY A 119 0.44 -4.05 4.07
C GLY A 119 -0.58 -4.08 5.20
N LEU A 120 -1.71 -4.75 4.97
CA LEU A 120 -2.70 -5.05 6.01
C LEU A 120 -2.41 -6.42 6.60
N ARG A 121 -2.35 -6.51 7.93
CA ARG A 121 -2.16 -7.76 8.67
C ARG A 121 -3.32 -8.73 8.51
#